data_AF-A0A0F9PEF0-F1
#
_entry.id   AF-A0A0F9PEF0-F1
#
_cell.length_a   1.000
_cell.length_b   1.000
_cell.length_c   1.000
_cell.angle_alpha   90.00
_cell.angle_beta   90.00
_cell.angle_gamma   90.00
#
_symmetry.space_group_name_H-M   'P 1'
#
loop_
_entity.id
_entity.type
_entity.pdbx_description
1 polymer ?
#
loop_
_entity_poly.entity_id
_entity_poly.type
_entity_poly.pdbx_seq_one_letter_code
_entity_poly.pdbx_strand_id
1 'polypeptide(L)'
;MITLLFGFGNDKILISVNENQVYFSSTAYGTQKAPIEGLNISKEGVVKEFPDLEGDVEWRVKAIQRFKEKISSFKTEKEKAEYIIEDLRKFGYIPEQIQKEGFRPEKIK
;
A
#
# COMPACT_ATOMS: atom_id res chain seq x y z
N MET A 1 4.22 14.66 -5.20
CA MET A 1 4.36 13.19 -5.31
C MET A 1 5.18 12.61 -4.17
N ILE A 2 4.70 11.54 -3.54
CA ILE A 2 5.43 10.74 -2.54
C ILE A 2 5.61 9.32 -3.06
N THR A 3 6.80 8.76 -2.93
CA THR A 3 7.12 7.37 -3.24
C THR A 3 7.49 6.64 -1.96
N LEU A 4 6.94 5.45 -1.79
CA LEU A 4 7.21 4.54 -0.68
C LEU A 4 7.84 3.26 -1.22
N LEU A 5 8.81 2.73 -0.50
CA LEU A 5 9.42 1.43 -0.78
C LEU A 5 9.10 0.48 0.37
N PHE A 6 8.57 -0.69 0.02
CA PHE A 6 8.27 -1.77 0.94
C PHE A 6 9.00 -3.05 0.53
N GLY A 7 9.47 -3.82 1.51
CA GLY A 7 9.84 -5.22 1.34
C GLY A 7 8.65 -6.12 1.64
N PHE A 8 8.48 -7.19 0.86
CA PHE A 8 7.53 -8.27 1.13
C PHE A 8 8.14 -9.60 0.70
N GLY A 9 8.49 -10.46 1.65
CA GLY A 9 9.27 -11.66 1.37
C GLY A 9 10.64 -11.30 0.77
N ASN A 10 10.92 -11.79 -0.44
CA ASN A 10 12.13 -11.44 -1.22
C ASN A 10 11.88 -10.32 -2.26
N ASP A 11 10.65 -9.84 -2.37
CA ASP A 11 10.27 -8.81 -3.33
C ASP A 11 10.31 -7.42 -2.71
N LYS A 12 10.53 -6.43 -3.57
CA LYS A 12 10.42 -5.01 -3.24
C LYS A 12 9.29 -4.38 -4.04
N ILE A 13 8.46 -3.63 -3.34
CA ILE A 13 7.23 -3.04 -3.84
C ILE A 13 7.33 -1.53 -3.64
N LEU A 14 7.23 -0.81 -4.73
CA LEU A 14 7.26 0.63 -4.80
C LEU A 14 5.84 1.16 -4.98
N ILE A 15 5.44 2.08 -4.11
CA ILE A 15 4.11 2.68 -4.10
C ILE A 15 4.28 4.17 -4.33
N SER A 16 3.68 4.69 -5.40
CA SER A 16 3.70 6.13 -5.69
C SER A 16 2.33 6.73 -5.42
N VAL A 17 2.30 7.68 -4.51
CA VAL A 17 1.14 8.48 -4.14
C VAL A 17 1.25 9.82 -4.86
N ASN A 18 0.29 10.09 -5.73
CA ASN A 18 0.04 11.38 -6.34
C ASN A 18 -1.31 11.91 -5.83
N GLU A 19 -1.54 13.22 -5.93
CA GLU A 19 -2.67 13.94 -5.34
C GLU A 19 -4.01 13.21 -5.50
N ASN A 20 -4.30 12.65 -6.67
CA ASN A 20 -5.54 11.90 -6.95
C ASN A 20 -5.39 10.39 -7.13
N GLN A 21 -4.17 9.84 -7.19
CA GLN A 21 -3.96 8.45 -7.63
C GLN A 21 -2.82 7.78 -6.87
N VAL A 22 -3.03 6.50 -6.52
CA VAL A 22 -2.00 5.64 -5.92
C VAL A 22 -1.65 4.54 -6.90
N TYR A 23 -0.35 4.39 -7.18
CA TYR A 23 0.21 3.41 -8.09
C TYR A 23 1.07 2.41 -7.33
N PHE A 24 0.98 1.14 -7.69
CA PHE A 24 1.79 0.06 -7.13
C PHE A 24 2.73 -0.44 -8.23
N SER A 25 3.97 -0.76 -7.90
CA SER A 25 4.98 -1.21 -8.87
C SER A 25 5.94 -2.17 -8.19
N SER A 26 6.27 -3.30 -8.83
CA SER A 26 7.36 -4.15 -8.35
C SER A 26 8.70 -3.58 -8.82
N THR A 27 9.68 -3.48 -7.94
CA THR A 27 11.03 -3.04 -8.35
C THR A 27 11.85 -4.16 -8.99
N ALA A 28 11.39 -5.42 -8.94
CA ALA A 28 12.11 -6.59 -9.46
C ALA A 28 12.09 -6.71 -11.00
N TYR A 29 11.11 -6.07 -11.67
CA TYR A 29 10.88 -6.25 -13.12
C TYR A 29 10.94 -4.95 -13.93
N GLY A 30 11.62 -3.91 -13.44
CA GLY A 30 11.84 -2.69 -14.23
C GLY A 30 10.56 -1.90 -14.50
N THR A 31 9.85 -1.48 -13.45
CA THR A 31 8.77 -0.48 -13.53
C THR A 31 7.48 -0.99 -14.18
N GLN A 32 7.06 -2.23 -13.89
CA GLN A 32 5.69 -2.64 -14.20
C GLN A 32 4.75 -2.06 -13.14
N LYS A 33 3.90 -1.11 -13.54
CA LYS A 33 2.81 -0.58 -12.72
C LYS A 33 1.76 -1.68 -12.56
N ALA A 34 1.72 -2.31 -11.40
CA ALA A 34 0.64 -3.22 -11.05
C ALA A 34 -0.55 -2.39 -10.55
N PRO A 35 -1.79 -2.71 -10.95
CA PRO A 35 -2.95 -2.19 -10.26
C PRO A 35 -2.88 -2.61 -8.79
N ILE A 36 -3.52 -1.85 -7.91
CA ILE A 36 -3.65 -2.17 -6.47
C ILE A 36 -4.26 -3.56 -6.21
N GLU A 37 -4.94 -4.14 -7.20
CA GLU A 37 -5.41 -5.53 -7.21
C GLU A 37 -4.27 -6.56 -7.14
N GLY A 38 -3.06 -6.17 -7.58
CA GLY A 38 -1.84 -6.95 -7.47
C GLY A 38 -1.17 -6.92 -6.09
N LEU A 39 -1.72 -6.19 -5.11
CA LEU A 39 -1.25 -6.28 -3.72
C LEU A 39 -1.51 -7.69 -3.17
N ASN A 40 -0.48 -8.26 -2.55
CA ASN A 40 -0.55 -9.48 -1.76
C ASN A 40 -1.00 -9.14 -0.34
N ILE A 41 -2.30 -8.94 -0.16
CA ILE A 41 -2.90 -8.79 1.17
C ILE A 41 -3.18 -10.16 1.80
N SER A 42 -2.74 -10.37 3.04
CA SER A 42 -3.00 -11.60 3.79
C SER A 42 -4.44 -11.62 4.30
N LYS A 43 -5.12 -12.78 4.20
CA LYS A 43 -6.49 -12.93 4.72
C LYS A 43 -6.53 -12.64 6.23
N GLU A 44 -5.52 -13.07 6.97
CA GLU A 44 -5.39 -12.79 8.40
C GLU A 44 -5.31 -11.28 8.72
N GLY A 45 -4.56 -10.51 7.92
CA GLY A 45 -4.50 -9.06 8.06
C GLY A 45 -5.86 -8.41 7.79
N VAL A 46 -6.58 -8.91 6.76
CA VAL A 46 -7.90 -8.37 6.42
C VAL A 46 -8.91 -8.69 7.51
N VAL A 47 -8.93 -9.93 8.02
CA VAL A 47 -9.86 -10.33 9.08
C VAL A 47 -9.61 -9.59 10.39
N LYS A 48 -8.34 -9.27 10.71
CA LYS A 48 -8.01 -8.44 11.88
C LYS A 48 -8.58 -7.02 11.78
N GLU A 49 -8.61 -6.45 10.58
CA GLU A 49 -9.12 -5.09 10.35
C GLU A 49 -10.63 -5.05 10.09
N PHE A 50 -11.11 -6.04 9.35
CA PHE A 50 -12.47 -6.20 8.88
C PHE A 50 -12.95 -7.61 9.23
N PRO A 51 -13.30 -7.88 10.49
CA PRO A 51 -13.75 -9.21 10.92
C PRO A 51 -15.03 -9.64 10.20
N ASP A 52 -15.81 -8.69 9.67
CA ASP A 52 -16.98 -8.95 8.83
C ASP A 52 -16.65 -9.66 7.50
N LEU A 53 -15.40 -9.61 7.04
CA LEU A 53 -14.95 -10.22 5.79
C LEU A 53 -14.41 -11.65 5.95
N GLU A 54 -14.42 -12.24 7.15
CA GLU A 54 -13.85 -13.58 7.40
C GLU A 54 -14.51 -14.69 6.58
N GLY A 55 -15.84 -14.65 6.52
CA GLY A 55 -16.67 -15.62 5.80
C GLY A 55 -17.05 -15.21 4.38
N ASP A 56 -16.60 -14.03 3.93
CA ASP A 56 -16.96 -13.52 2.61
C ASP A 56 -16.07 -14.13 1.53
N VAL A 57 -16.64 -14.57 0.41
CA VAL A 57 -15.87 -15.13 -0.73
C VAL A 57 -15.14 -14.01 -1.47
N GLU A 58 -15.70 -12.80 -1.47
CA GLU A 58 -15.17 -11.61 -2.14
C GLU A 58 -14.38 -10.69 -1.19
N TRP A 59 -13.95 -11.21 -0.03
CA TRP A 59 -13.23 -10.46 1.00
C TRP A 59 -12.08 -9.63 0.45
N ARG A 60 -11.32 -10.17 -0.51
CA ARG A 60 -10.17 -9.50 -1.12
C ARG A 60 -10.57 -8.26 -1.89
N VAL A 61 -11.64 -8.35 -2.70
CA VAL A 61 -12.14 -7.23 -3.50
C VAL A 61 -12.67 -6.14 -2.58
N LYS A 62 -13.47 -6.51 -1.57
CA LYS A 62 -14.03 -5.59 -0.58
C LYS A 62 -12.95 -4.89 0.24
N ALA A 63 -11.92 -5.61 0.68
CA ALA A 63 -10.79 -5.04 1.41
C ALA A 63 -10.04 -4.01 0.55
N ILE A 64 -9.74 -4.35 -0.71
CA ILE A 64 -9.07 -3.43 -1.64
C ILE A 64 -9.94 -2.20 -1.93
N GLN A 65 -11.25 -2.38 -2.05
CA GLN A 65 -12.18 -1.27 -2.24
C GLN A 65 -12.21 -0.34 -1.02
N ARG A 66 -12.35 -0.88 0.19
CA ARG A 66 -12.29 -0.11 1.44
C ARG A 66 -10.96 0.64 1.57
N PHE A 67 -9.85 -0.02 1.20
CA PHE A 67 -8.53 0.60 1.18
C PHE A 67 -8.44 1.78 0.19
N LYS A 68 -8.96 1.61 -1.04
CA LYS A 68 -9.06 2.70 -2.03
C LYS A 68 -9.91 3.87 -1.51
N GLU A 69 -11.06 3.58 -0.92
CA GLU A 69 -11.97 4.59 -0.37
C GLU A 69 -11.31 5.35 0.78
N LYS A 70 -10.64 4.64 1.69
CA LYS A 70 -9.94 5.24 2.81
C LYS A 70 -8.80 6.14 2.33
N ILE A 71 -7.98 5.68 1.39
CA ILE A 71 -6.94 6.50 0.74
C ILE A 71 -7.54 7.76 0.11
N SER A 72 -8.66 7.61 -0.61
CA SER A 72 -9.32 8.71 -1.31
C SER A 72 -9.92 9.74 -0.35
N SER A 73 -10.22 9.35 0.89
CA SER A 73 -10.74 10.27 1.93
C SER A 73 -9.69 11.25 2.47
N PHE A 74 -8.39 10.94 2.32
CA PHE A 74 -7.32 11.81 2.77
C PHE A 74 -7.03 12.92 1.77
N LYS A 75 -6.74 14.12 2.29
CA LYS A 75 -6.54 15.33 1.48
C LYS A 75 -5.10 15.50 1.04
N THR A 76 -4.13 15.07 1.84
CA THR A 76 -2.71 15.26 1.54
C THR A 76 -2.03 13.96 1.13
N GLU A 77 -1.00 14.07 0.27
CA GLU A 77 -0.15 12.94 -0.09
C GLU A 77 0.50 12.30 1.14
N LYS A 78 0.82 13.13 2.15
CA LYS A 78 1.44 12.69 3.40
C LYS A 78 0.50 11.79 4.20
N GLU A 79 -0.73 12.20 4.44
CA GLU A 79 -1.73 11.39 5.16
C GLU A 79 -2.00 10.07 4.43
N LYS A 80 -2.10 10.11 3.09
CA LYS A 80 -2.23 8.90 2.27
C LYS A 80 -1.04 7.97 2.46
N ALA A 81 0.17 8.50 2.41
CA ALA A 81 1.39 7.72 2.58
C ALA A 81 1.49 7.10 4.00
N GLU A 82 1.18 7.87 5.04
CA GLU A 82 1.17 7.39 6.43
C GLU A 82 0.15 6.26 6.62
N TYR A 83 -1.08 6.43 6.12
CA TYR A 83 -2.08 5.36 6.15
C TYR A 83 -1.60 4.10 5.42
N ILE A 84 -1.06 4.23 4.21
CA ILE A 84 -0.53 3.09 3.44
C ILE A 84 0.57 2.36 4.21
N ILE A 85 1.47 3.09 4.88
CA ILE A 85 2.53 2.49 5.70
C ILE A 85 1.93 1.67 6.85
N GLU A 86 1.00 2.26 7.60
CA GLU A 86 0.39 1.59 8.75
C GLU A 86 -0.44 0.38 8.35
N ASP A 87 -1.16 0.49 7.24
CA ASP A 87 -2.04 -0.56 6.75
C ASP A 87 -1.26 -1.75 6.22
N LEU A 88 -0.28 -1.49 5.34
CA LEU A 88 0.54 -2.55 4.75
C LEU A 88 1.39 -3.30 5.79
N ARG A 89 1.78 -2.65 6.90
CA ARG A 89 2.42 -3.33 8.04
C ARG A 89 1.58 -4.49 8.59
N LYS A 90 0.25 -4.35 8.61
CA LYS A 90 -0.67 -5.40 9.12
C LYS A 90 -0.68 -6.65 8.23
N PHE A 91 -0.38 -6.47 6.95
CA PHE A 91 -0.32 -7.55 5.96
C PHE A 91 1.07 -8.16 5.80
N GLY A 92 2.05 -7.75 6.61
CA GLY A 92 3.42 -8.28 6.58
C GLY A 92 4.37 -7.54 5.64
N TYR A 93 3.98 -6.36 5.13
CA TYR A 93 4.89 -5.50 4.39
C TYR A 93 5.81 -4.75 5.34
N ILE A 94 7.08 -4.65 4.96
CA ILE A 94 8.12 -3.96 5.73
C ILE A 94 8.39 -2.62 5.03
N PRO A 95 7.94 -1.48 5.57
CA PRO A 95 8.28 -0.19 4.99
C PRO A 95 9.78 0.07 5.16
N GLU A 96 10.46 0.35 4.04
CA GLU A 96 11.91 0.60 4.02
C GLU A 96 12.21 2.09 3.86
N GLN A 97 11.57 2.76 2.89
CA GLN A 97 11.89 4.13 2.52
C GLN A 97 10.66 4.95 2.14
N ILE A 98 10.74 6.26 2.40
CA ILE A 98 9.82 7.29 1.93
C ILE A 98 10.62 8.35 1.18
N GLN A 99 10.14 8.77 0.03
CA GLN A 99 10.75 9.82 -0.77
C GLN A 99 9.68 10.81 -1.20
N LYS A 100 9.87 12.08 -0.84
CA LYS A 100 9.12 13.19 -1.44
C LYS A 100 9.80 13.61 -2.74
N GLU A 101 9.03 13.90 -3.77
CA GLU A 101 9.53 14.40 -5.05
C GLU A 101 10.43 15.63 -4.87
N GLY A 102 11.61 15.60 -5.49
CA GLY A 102 12.65 16.63 -5.32
C GLY A 102 13.51 16.49 -4.06
N PHE A 103 13.22 15.54 -3.17
CA PHE A 103 13.98 15.27 -1.96
C PHE A 103 14.71 13.92 -2.02
N ARG A 104 15.72 13.77 -1.16
CA ARG A 104 16.42 12.50 -0.99
C ARG A 104 15.50 11.50 -0.28
N PRO A 105 15.54 10.19 -0.64
CA PRO A 105 14.82 9.17 0.11
C PRO A 105 15.28 9.10 1.57
N GLU A 106 14.31 8.97 2.47
CA GLU A 106 14.50 8.80 3.91
C GLU A 106 14.12 7.37 4.30
N LYS A 107 14.85 6.76 5.24
CA LYS A 107 14.49 5.44 5.77
C LYS A 107 13.31 5.58 6.73
N ILE A 108 12.31 4.73 6.57
CA ILE A 108 11.20 4.62 7.52
C ILE A 108 11.70 3.81 8.73
N LYS A 109 11.51 4.34 9.94
CA LYS A 109 11.87 3.65 11.20
C LYS A 109 10.72 2.80 11.74
#